data_AF-A0A7S4JP11-F1
#
_entry.id   AF-A0A7S4JP11-F1
#
_cell.length_a   1.000
_cell.length_b   1.000
_cell.length_c   1.000
_cell.angle_alpha   90.00
_cell.angle_beta   90.00
_cell.angle_gamma   90.00
#
_symmetry.space_group_name_H-M   'P 1'
#
loop_
_entity.id
_entity.type
_entity.pdbx_description
1 polymer ?
#
loop_
_entity_poly.entity_id
_entity_poly.type
_entity_poly.pdbx_seq_one_letter_code
_entity_poly.pdbx_strand_id
1 'polypeptide(L)'
;KKKRKKKKKDKEGGEETEGEKKEKEEDKKEKEVQVNCVMPTSLEYVDLQDNRLTSLPCDIGHFKKVTVLRLSSNALIFLPEEFGGLESLEELDLSENVLCMIPDSFGNLQKLKDLKISNNNIGRFPPSLLKLGLLTNLDIGNNLMEELPAEISALKMLKSLSIAHNKIEKLPDEICSLNLLSRFDMSENRMSSLPKDFSSLRHLAYWSLYGNPVARKTSETSPHFVKLANLRTVVLEGGVGYHVIRRQNQVVLRPVVNRVTRDDSEGAQGEGKKGGSTVGFAAGTDKGEGQKEVKDKEEKEVKRGISRLSLKGAFSPLTGRSISARKKEDMMVSPSKAEREKQKEREKEREREKEE
;
A
#
# COMPACT_ATOMS: atom_id res chain seq x y z
N LYS A 1 42.32 -23.33 45.79
CA LYS A 1 42.72 -22.76 47.11
C LYS A 1 44.04 -22.00 46.95
N LYS A 2 43.96 -20.67 47.10
CA LYS A 2 44.96 -19.67 47.53
C LYS A 2 46.47 -19.99 47.46
N LYS A 3 47.16 -19.11 46.70
CA LYS A 3 48.31 -18.25 47.10
C LYS A 3 49.68 -18.89 47.30
N ARG A 4 50.69 -18.44 46.51
CA ARG A 4 51.74 -17.45 46.90
C ARG A 4 52.99 -17.55 46.00
N LYS A 5 53.41 -16.40 45.44
CA LYS A 5 54.76 -15.78 45.49
C LYS A 5 54.83 -14.75 44.32
N LYS A 6 54.73 -13.44 44.51
CA LYS A 6 55.50 -12.44 45.30
C LYS A 6 56.72 -11.92 44.52
N LYS A 7 56.65 -10.60 44.26
CA LYS A 7 57.72 -9.58 44.14
C LYS A 7 58.52 -9.44 42.84
N LYS A 8 58.25 -8.29 42.19
CA LYS A 8 59.17 -7.16 41.90
C LYS A 8 60.57 -7.51 41.39
N LYS A 9 60.86 -7.05 40.17
CA LYS A 9 62.11 -6.35 39.85
C LYS A 9 61.83 -5.25 38.83
N ASP A 10 62.29 -4.06 39.18
CA ASP A 10 62.27 -2.84 38.39
C ASP A 10 63.32 -2.87 37.27
N LYS A 11 63.14 -1.91 36.35
CA LYS A 11 64.06 -1.36 35.34
C LYS A 11 64.17 -2.10 34.02
N GLU A 12 63.59 -1.50 32.99
CA GLU A 12 64.35 -0.91 31.89
C GLU A 12 63.51 0.20 31.24
N GLY A 13 64.13 1.36 31.04
CA GLY A 13 63.54 2.46 30.28
C GLY A 13 63.92 2.34 28.82
N GLY A 14 63.07 2.89 27.95
CA GLY A 14 63.31 2.98 26.51
C GLY A 14 62.21 3.77 25.83
N GLU A 15 62.47 5.06 25.64
CA GLU A 15 62.03 5.90 24.51
C GLU A 15 60.55 5.84 24.08
N GLU A 16 59.71 6.69 24.71
CA GLU A 16 58.46 7.17 24.10
C GLU A 16 58.82 8.11 22.94
N THR A 17 58.63 7.64 21.71
CA THR A 17 58.78 8.44 20.49
C THR A 17 57.63 9.44 20.36
N GLU A 18 57.91 10.63 19.81
CA GLU A 18 56.96 11.74 19.61
C GLU A 18 55.71 11.40 18.78
N GLY A 19 55.59 10.19 18.24
CA GLY A 19 54.38 9.66 17.60
C GLY A 19 53.22 9.39 18.57
N GLU A 20 53.50 8.89 19.78
CA GLU A 20 52.44 8.52 20.74
C GLU A 20 51.77 9.73 21.42
N LYS A 21 52.39 10.92 21.34
CA LYS A 21 51.78 12.17 21.81
C LYS A 21 50.83 12.79 20.79
N LYS A 22 50.99 12.49 19.49
CA LYS A 22 50.03 12.94 18.46
C LYS A 22 48.81 12.05 18.36
N GLU A 23 48.95 10.73 18.50
CA GLU A 23 47.78 9.83 18.58
C GLU A 23 46.92 10.10 19.83
N LYS A 24 47.51 10.42 20.98
CA LYS A 24 46.74 10.78 22.19
C LYS A 24 46.10 12.18 22.18
N GLU A 25 46.53 13.07 21.27
CA GLU A 25 45.86 14.36 21.05
C GLU A 25 44.80 14.31 19.94
N GLU A 26 44.95 13.43 18.95
CA GLU A 26 43.91 13.17 17.94
C GLU A 26 42.77 12.31 18.51
N ASP A 27 43.06 11.31 19.37
CA ASP A 27 42.04 10.53 20.09
C ASP A 27 41.25 11.35 21.14
N LYS A 28 41.70 12.55 21.49
CA LYS A 28 40.97 13.47 22.39
C LYS A 28 40.07 14.47 21.66
N LYS A 29 40.07 14.46 20.32
CA LYS A 29 39.22 15.33 19.48
C LYS A 29 38.12 14.61 18.72
N GLU A 30 38.05 13.29 18.78
CA GLU A 30 36.78 12.57 18.59
C GLU A 30 35.94 12.67 19.86
N LYS A 31 35.64 13.91 20.28
CA LYS A 31 34.40 14.14 21.00
C LYS A 31 33.33 13.74 20.02
N GLU A 32 32.70 12.60 20.28
CA GLU A 32 31.37 12.27 19.80
C GLU A 32 30.58 13.58 19.73
N VAL A 33 30.43 14.11 18.52
CA VAL A 33 29.29 14.95 18.24
C VAL A 33 28.15 13.95 18.29
N GLN A 34 27.67 13.69 19.49
CA GLN A 34 26.30 13.26 19.70
C GLN A 34 25.48 14.37 19.06
N VAL A 35 25.23 14.22 17.76
CA VAL A 35 24.10 14.85 17.13
C VAL A 35 22.94 14.17 17.83
N ASN A 36 22.56 14.72 18.98
CA ASN A 36 21.25 14.53 19.55
C ASN A 36 20.30 15.14 18.52
N CYS A 37 20.05 14.38 17.45
CA CYS A 37 18.83 14.50 16.68
C CYS A 37 17.74 14.26 17.72
N VAL A 38 17.26 15.34 18.34
CA VAL A 38 16.01 15.31 19.09
C VAL A 38 14.98 14.98 18.03
N MET A 39 14.74 13.68 17.84
CA MET A 39 13.74 13.18 16.91
C MET A 39 12.43 13.77 17.40
N PRO A 40 11.68 14.49 16.55
CA PRO A 40 10.49 15.19 16.99
C PRO A 40 9.42 14.16 17.39
N THR A 41 9.39 13.81 18.68
CA THR A 41 8.46 12.86 19.29
C THR A 41 7.04 13.43 19.43
N SER A 42 6.83 14.67 18.98
CA SER A 42 5.53 15.33 18.97
C SER A 42 4.77 15.20 17.66
N LEU A 43 5.38 14.70 16.58
CA LEU A 43 4.73 14.64 15.27
C LEU A 43 3.48 13.76 15.30
N GLU A 44 2.38 14.32 14.82
CA GLU A 44 1.09 13.62 14.69
C GLU A 44 0.76 13.35 13.22
N TYR A 45 1.20 14.23 12.33
CA TYR A 45 0.92 14.15 10.90
C TYR A 45 2.22 14.25 10.12
N VAL A 46 2.49 13.24 9.29
CA VAL A 46 3.68 13.16 8.45
C VAL A 46 3.27 12.89 7.01
N ASP A 47 3.57 13.83 6.12
CA ASP A 47 3.34 13.70 4.68
C ASP A 47 4.67 13.76 3.92
N LEU A 48 5.07 12.62 3.39
CA LEU A 48 6.28 12.40 2.60
C LEU A 48 5.95 11.84 1.21
N GLN A 49 4.72 12.06 0.73
CA GLN A 49 4.29 11.57 -0.57
C GLN A 49 5.04 12.24 -1.75
N ASP A 50 5.01 11.60 -2.91
CA ASP A 50 5.59 12.08 -4.17
C ASP A 50 7.11 12.36 -4.06
N ASN A 51 7.82 11.53 -3.33
CA ASN A 51 9.27 11.61 -3.18
C ASN A 51 9.98 10.42 -3.88
N ARG A 52 11.24 10.18 -3.55
CA ARG A 52 12.05 9.08 -4.09
C ARG A 52 12.62 8.20 -2.98
N LEU A 53 11.90 8.07 -1.87
CA LEU A 53 12.33 7.25 -0.74
C LEU A 53 12.37 5.80 -1.18
N THR A 54 13.53 5.16 -1.03
CA THR A 54 13.74 3.73 -1.33
C THR A 54 13.62 2.84 -0.08
N SER A 55 13.84 3.44 1.09
CA SER A 55 13.72 2.79 2.40
C SER A 55 13.29 3.81 3.45
N LEU A 56 12.83 3.30 4.58
CA LEU A 56 12.58 4.06 5.80
C LEU A 56 13.66 3.73 6.85
N PRO A 57 14.03 4.67 7.74
CA PRO A 57 14.96 4.39 8.82
C PRO A 57 14.37 3.37 9.80
N CYS A 58 15.21 2.53 10.41
CA CYS A 58 14.80 1.59 11.47
C CYS A 58 14.21 2.33 12.69
N ASP A 59 14.60 3.57 12.94
CA ASP A 59 14.07 4.36 14.05
C ASP A 59 12.66 4.94 13.82
N ILE A 60 12.00 4.64 12.68
CA ILE A 60 10.63 5.10 12.39
C ILE A 60 9.63 4.69 13.50
N GLY A 61 9.88 3.56 14.18
CA GLY A 61 9.05 3.08 15.28
C GLY A 61 9.02 3.99 16.52
N HIS A 62 9.93 4.97 16.62
CA HIS A 62 9.96 5.92 17.74
C HIS A 62 8.91 7.03 17.62
N PHE A 63 8.28 7.21 16.46
CA PHE A 63 7.25 8.24 16.25
C PHE A 63 5.88 7.81 16.80
N LYS A 64 5.81 7.56 18.12
CA LYS A 64 4.64 6.99 18.83
C LYS A 64 3.36 7.84 18.75
N LYS A 65 3.46 9.12 18.40
CA LYS A 65 2.33 10.05 18.31
C LYS A 65 1.78 10.22 16.90
N VAL A 66 2.45 9.68 15.88
CA VAL A 66 1.97 9.83 14.50
C VAL A 66 0.67 9.07 14.33
N THR A 67 -0.37 9.81 13.92
CA THR A 67 -1.71 9.30 13.64
C THR A 67 -1.96 9.21 12.13
N VAL A 68 -1.32 10.06 11.33
CA VAL A 68 -1.43 10.05 9.87
C VAL A 68 -0.04 10.02 9.25
N LEU A 69 0.21 9.01 8.41
CA LEU A 69 1.45 8.86 7.66
C LEU A 69 1.16 8.64 6.17
N ARG A 70 1.61 9.57 5.33
CA ARG A 70 1.49 9.48 3.86
C ARG A 70 2.86 9.29 3.24
N LEU A 71 3.03 8.17 2.56
CA LEU A 71 4.24 7.71 1.91
C LEU A 71 3.97 7.28 0.46
N SER A 72 2.84 7.69 -0.10
CA SER A 72 2.45 7.33 -1.45
C SER A 72 3.41 7.89 -2.50
N SER A 73 3.47 7.25 -3.67
CA SER A 73 4.31 7.69 -4.81
C SER A 73 5.78 7.82 -4.44
N ASN A 74 6.34 6.76 -3.88
CA ASN A 74 7.76 6.63 -3.55
C ASN A 74 8.34 5.37 -4.23
N ALA A 75 9.53 4.94 -3.83
CA ALA A 75 10.19 3.74 -4.35
C ALA A 75 10.49 2.73 -3.23
N LEU A 76 9.65 2.68 -2.19
CA LEU A 76 9.85 1.80 -1.03
C LEU A 76 9.75 0.33 -1.47
N ILE A 77 10.79 -0.44 -1.17
CA ILE A 77 10.88 -1.88 -1.50
C ILE A 77 10.43 -2.73 -0.30
N PHE A 78 10.77 -2.31 0.91
CA PHE A 78 10.42 -2.95 2.17
C PHE A 78 10.12 -1.91 3.25
N LEU A 79 9.39 -2.34 4.28
CA LEU A 79 9.20 -1.60 5.52
C LEU A 79 10.05 -2.27 6.61
N PRO A 80 10.70 -1.48 7.49
CA PRO A 80 11.45 -2.03 8.63
C PRO A 80 10.50 -2.72 9.64
N GLU A 81 11.00 -3.69 10.41
CA GLU A 81 10.18 -4.35 11.46
C GLU A 81 9.79 -3.39 12.59
N GLU A 82 10.57 -2.34 12.79
CA GLU A 82 10.25 -1.28 13.74
C GLU A 82 9.05 -0.43 13.30
N PHE A 83 8.57 -0.58 12.05
CA PHE A 83 7.37 0.10 11.57
C PHE A 83 6.13 -0.23 12.41
N GLY A 84 6.05 -1.44 12.96
CA GLY A 84 5.01 -1.83 13.93
C GLY A 84 5.03 -1.02 15.23
N GLY A 85 6.07 -0.22 15.47
CA GLY A 85 6.18 0.70 16.59
C GLY A 85 5.27 1.94 16.50
N LEU A 86 4.63 2.22 15.36
CA LEU A 86 3.72 3.36 15.17
C LEU A 86 2.34 3.12 15.83
N GLU A 87 2.31 2.93 17.13
CA GLU A 87 1.15 2.46 17.91
C GLU A 87 -0.09 3.40 17.86
N SER A 88 0.10 4.67 17.52
CA SER A 88 -0.99 5.65 17.40
C SER A 88 -1.50 5.84 15.97
N LEU A 89 -0.95 5.10 15.00
CA LEU A 89 -1.28 5.30 13.60
C LEU A 89 -2.73 4.91 13.31
N GLU A 90 -3.48 5.83 12.70
CA GLU A 90 -4.88 5.67 12.33
C GLU A 90 -5.06 5.65 10.80
N GLU A 91 -4.26 6.42 10.06
CA GLU A 91 -4.30 6.50 8.60
C GLU A 91 -2.89 6.28 8.01
N LEU A 92 -2.79 5.36 7.06
CA LEU A 92 -1.56 5.04 6.36
C LEU A 92 -1.77 4.90 4.86
N ASP A 93 -1.03 5.71 4.09
CA ASP A 93 -0.98 5.60 2.63
C ASP A 93 0.43 5.20 2.17
N LEU A 94 0.54 3.99 1.63
CA LEU A 94 1.72 3.38 1.03
C LEU A 94 1.51 3.10 -0.46
N SER A 95 0.49 3.71 -1.07
CA SER A 95 0.13 3.45 -2.46
C SER A 95 1.25 3.86 -3.42
N GLU A 96 1.32 3.25 -4.60
CA GLU A 96 2.29 3.62 -5.64
C GLU A 96 3.76 3.52 -5.16
N ASN A 97 4.09 2.38 -4.55
CA ASN A 97 5.47 2.01 -4.19
C ASN A 97 5.88 0.74 -4.96
N VAL A 98 6.88 0.01 -4.47
CA VAL A 98 7.33 -1.28 -5.03
C VAL A 98 7.42 -2.35 -3.94
N LEU A 99 6.57 -2.24 -2.91
CA LEU A 99 6.53 -3.18 -1.79
C LEU A 99 6.16 -4.58 -2.28
N CYS A 100 6.97 -5.58 -1.92
CA CYS A 100 6.69 -6.99 -2.21
C CYS A 100 6.12 -7.75 -1.00
N MET A 101 6.31 -7.21 0.20
CA MET A 101 5.86 -7.79 1.46
C MET A 101 5.55 -6.71 2.50
N ILE A 102 4.76 -7.08 3.50
CA ILE A 102 4.46 -6.27 4.69
C ILE A 102 5.03 -7.03 5.90
N PRO A 103 5.77 -6.37 6.81
CA PRO A 103 6.40 -7.02 7.95
C PRO A 103 5.38 -7.61 8.95
N ASP A 104 5.81 -8.56 9.76
CA ASP A 104 4.93 -9.22 10.74
C ASP A 104 4.48 -8.27 11.86
N SER A 105 5.39 -7.38 12.24
CA SER A 105 5.15 -6.28 13.19
C SER A 105 4.03 -5.32 12.77
N PHE A 106 3.63 -5.30 11.50
CA PHE A 106 2.53 -4.45 11.03
C PHE A 106 1.20 -4.77 11.74
N GLY A 107 1.06 -5.99 12.25
CA GLY A 107 -0.06 -6.38 13.10
C GLY A 107 -0.13 -5.65 14.44
N ASN A 108 0.89 -4.90 14.84
CA ASN A 108 0.90 -4.11 16.08
C ASN A 108 0.19 -2.75 15.94
N LEU A 109 -0.18 -2.34 14.72
CA LEU A 109 -0.85 -1.06 14.42
C LEU A 109 -2.34 -1.11 14.81
N GLN A 110 -2.64 -1.40 16.07
CA GLN A 110 -3.97 -1.74 16.57
C GLN A 110 -5.01 -0.60 16.46
N LYS A 111 -4.57 0.64 16.22
CA LYS A 111 -5.44 1.81 16.00
C LYS A 111 -5.71 2.12 14.53
N LEU A 112 -5.10 1.38 13.60
CA LEU A 112 -5.20 1.66 12.17
C LEU A 112 -6.64 1.46 11.68
N LYS A 113 -7.18 2.47 11.00
CA LYS A 113 -8.54 2.51 10.46
C LYS A 113 -8.54 2.57 8.94
N ASP A 114 -7.62 3.34 8.35
CA ASP A 114 -7.49 3.49 6.90
C ASP A 114 -6.11 3.04 6.45
N LEU A 115 -6.07 2.02 5.58
CA LEU A 115 -4.86 1.49 4.98
C LEU A 115 -4.99 1.45 3.47
N LYS A 116 -4.10 2.16 2.79
CA LYS A 116 -3.92 2.09 1.34
C LYS A 116 -2.53 1.56 1.01
N ILE A 117 -2.49 0.43 0.33
CA ILE A 117 -1.28 -0.26 -0.16
C ILE A 117 -1.44 -0.60 -1.64
N SER A 118 -2.30 0.16 -2.34
CA SER A 118 -2.58 -0.07 -3.77
C SER A 118 -1.35 0.19 -4.64
N ASN A 119 -1.30 -0.37 -5.85
CA ASN A 119 -0.21 -0.13 -6.81
C ASN A 119 1.17 -0.50 -6.24
N ASN A 120 1.29 -1.72 -5.72
CA ASN A 120 2.53 -2.32 -5.21
C ASN A 120 2.76 -3.69 -5.89
N ASN A 121 3.76 -4.45 -5.42
CA ASN A 121 4.11 -5.77 -5.93
C ASN A 121 3.77 -6.89 -4.93
N ILE A 122 2.73 -6.71 -4.11
CA ILE A 122 2.37 -7.68 -3.07
C ILE A 122 1.74 -8.92 -3.73
N GLY A 123 2.42 -10.07 -3.62
CA GLY A 123 2.00 -11.32 -4.26
C GLY A 123 1.00 -12.16 -3.46
N ARG A 124 0.93 -11.97 -2.14
CA ARG A 124 0.02 -12.70 -1.24
C ARG A 124 -0.55 -11.76 -0.19
N PHE A 125 -1.75 -12.05 0.29
CA PHE A 125 -2.36 -11.29 1.37
C PHE A 125 -1.47 -11.38 2.63
N PRO A 126 -1.10 -10.26 3.28
CA PRO A 126 -0.24 -10.31 4.46
C PRO A 126 -1.03 -10.76 5.70
N PRO A 127 -0.64 -11.85 6.38
CA PRO A 127 -1.36 -12.33 7.58
C PRO A 127 -1.37 -11.31 8.72
N SER A 128 -0.37 -10.42 8.79
CA SER A 128 -0.30 -9.36 9.78
C SER A 128 -1.47 -8.37 9.69
N LEU A 129 -2.04 -8.14 8.49
CA LEU A 129 -3.20 -7.26 8.32
C LEU A 129 -4.46 -7.83 8.99
N LEU A 130 -4.58 -9.15 9.13
CA LEU A 130 -5.73 -9.80 9.76
C LEU A 130 -5.85 -9.50 11.26
N LYS A 131 -4.76 -9.01 11.87
CA LYS A 131 -4.71 -8.61 13.29
C LYS A 131 -5.27 -7.20 13.53
N LEU A 132 -5.58 -6.44 12.48
CA LEU A 132 -6.01 -5.05 12.55
C LEU A 132 -7.53 -4.94 12.76
N GLY A 133 -8.01 -5.27 13.96
CA GLY A 133 -9.44 -5.38 14.25
C GLY A 133 -10.26 -4.08 14.10
N LEU A 134 -9.61 -2.91 14.10
CA LEU A 134 -10.25 -1.60 13.92
C LEU A 134 -10.26 -1.10 12.47
N LEU A 135 -9.67 -1.85 11.53
CA LEU A 135 -9.57 -1.43 10.14
C LEU A 135 -10.96 -1.28 9.52
N THR A 136 -11.26 -0.09 9.01
CA THR A 136 -12.52 0.23 8.33
C THR A 136 -12.37 0.32 6.83
N ASN A 137 -11.18 0.71 6.35
CA ASN A 137 -10.89 0.93 4.95
C ASN A 137 -9.60 0.21 4.59
N LEU A 138 -9.68 -0.70 3.61
CA LEU A 138 -8.54 -1.40 3.05
C LEU A 138 -8.55 -1.28 1.53
N ASP A 139 -7.51 -0.68 0.98
CA ASP A 139 -7.24 -0.68 -0.45
C ASP A 139 -5.92 -1.40 -0.75
N ILE A 140 -6.03 -2.58 -1.35
CA ILE A 140 -4.92 -3.42 -1.80
C ILE A 140 -5.03 -3.70 -3.30
N GLY A 141 -5.71 -2.82 -4.04
CA GLY A 141 -5.85 -2.94 -5.49
C GLY A 141 -4.52 -2.78 -6.25
N ASN A 142 -4.47 -3.17 -7.52
CA ASN A 142 -3.29 -3.08 -8.38
C ASN A 142 -2.05 -3.74 -7.72
N ASN A 143 -2.19 -5.01 -7.35
CA ASN A 143 -1.12 -5.82 -6.78
C ASN A 143 -1.04 -7.15 -7.56
N LEU A 144 -0.32 -8.14 -7.03
CA LEU A 144 -0.08 -9.42 -7.68
C LEU A 144 -0.78 -10.59 -6.98
N MET A 145 -1.81 -10.30 -6.16
CA MET A 145 -2.46 -11.32 -5.33
C MET A 145 -3.27 -12.31 -6.16
N GLU A 146 -3.11 -13.59 -5.85
CA GLU A 146 -3.84 -14.70 -6.50
C GLU A 146 -5.02 -15.21 -5.66
N GLU A 147 -4.99 -14.95 -4.35
CA GLU A 147 -6.01 -15.41 -3.40
C GLU A 147 -6.28 -14.37 -2.33
N LEU A 148 -7.50 -14.41 -1.79
CA LEU A 148 -7.90 -13.70 -0.59
C LEU A 148 -8.17 -14.73 0.52
N PRO A 149 -7.52 -14.64 1.70
CA PRO A 149 -7.64 -15.65 2.75
C PRO A 149 -9.03 -15.62 3.40
N ALA A 150 -9.51 -16.78 3.86
CA ALA A 150 -10.79 -16.92 4.57
C ALA A 150 -10.84 -16.11 5.87
N GLU A 151 -9.67 -15.94 6.49
CA GLU A 151 -9.45 -15.17 7.70
C GLU A 151 -9.71 -13.67 7.52
N ILE A 152 -9.94 -13.16 6.30
CA ILE A 152 -10.37 -11.78 6.05
C ILE A 152 -11.63 -11.41 6.86
N SER A 153 -12.46 -12.40 7.18
CA SER A 153 -13.62 -12.29 8.08
C SER A 153 -13.29 -11.78 9.49
N ALA A 154 -12.02 -11.83 9.92
CA ALA A 154 -11.56 -11.27 11.17
C ALA A 154 -11.69 -9.74 11.23
N LEU A 155 -11.67 -9.05 10.07
CA LEU A 155 -11.79 -7.60 9.94
C LEU A 155 -13.25 -7.13 10.06
N LYS A 156 -13.89 -7.39 11.21
CA LYS A 156 -15.33 -7.16 11.43
C LYS A 156 -15.78 -5.70 11.26
N MET A 157 -14.85 -4.75 11.41
CA MET A 157 -15.10 -3.31 11.28
C MET A 157 -14.99 -2.79 9.84
N LEU A 158 -14.63 -3.65 8.89
CA LEU A 158 -14.36 -3.26 7.51
C LEU A 158 -15.64 -2.77 6.79
N LYS A 159 -15.59 -1.53 6.32
CA LYS A 159 -16.67 -0.83 5.59
C LYS A 159 -16.36 -0.66 4.12
N SER A 160 -15.09 -0.58 3.75
CA SER A 160 -14.62 -0.44 2.38
C SER A 160 -13.47 -1.39 2.12
N LEU A 161 -13.61 -2.22 1.09
CA LEU A 161 -12.57 -3.13 0.62
C LEU A 161 -12.37 -2.93 -0.88
N SER A 162 -11.13 -2.72 -1.30
CA SER A 162 -10.72 -2.72 -2.70
C SER A 162 -9.62 -3.76 -2.89
N ILE A 163 -9.89 -4.73 -3.75
CA ILE A 163 -8.95 -5.76 -4.24
C ILE A 163 -8.84 -5.70 -5.77
N ALA A 164 -9.25 -4.58 -6.37
CA ALA A 164 -9.31 -4.40 -7.82
C ALA A 164 -7.96 -4.64 -8.49
N HIS A 165 -7.93 -5.04 -9.77
CA HIS A 165 -6.69 -5.23 -10.52
C HIS A 165 -5.69 -6.17 -9.81
N ASN A 166 -6.15 -7.37 -9.45
CA ASN A 166 -5.31 -8.46 -8.95
C ASN A 166 -5.53 -9.71 -9.83
N LYS A 167 -5.06 -10.87 -9.39
CA LYS A 167 -5.20 -12.15 -10.10
C LYS A 167 -6.14 -13.11 -9.35
N ILE A 168 -7.05 -12.60 -8.53
CA ILE A 168 -7.89 -13.40 -7.64
C ILE A 168 -8.89 -14.23 -8.46
N GLU A 169 -8.88 -15.54 -8.28
CA GLU A 169 -9.76 -16.47 -9.01
C GLU A 169 -11.06 -16.79 -8.28
N LYS A 170 -11.04 -16.76 -6.95
CA LYS A 170 -12.18 -17.07 -6.09
C LYS A 170 -12.14 -16.21 -4.83
N LEU A 171 -13.32 -15.83 -4.35
CA LEU A 171 -13.47 -15.25 -3.01
C LEU A 171 -13.75 -16.38 -2.01
N PRO A 172 -13.21 -16.28 -0.78
CA PRO A 172 -13.61 -17.17 0.31
C PRO A 172 -15.07 -16.92 0.68
N ASP A 173 -15.79 -17.97 1.10
CA ASP A 173 -17.19 -17.84 1.51
C ASP A 173 -17.34 -16.93 2.75
N GLU A 174 -16.30 -16.92 3.60
CA GLU A 174 -16.17 -16.11 4.82
C GLU A 174 -16.22 -14.60 4.56
N ILE A 175 -15.95 -14.12 3.33
CA ILE A 175 -16.11 -12.70 3.00
C ILE A 175 -17.55 -12.21 3.27
N CYS A 176 -18.52 -13.13 3.19
CA CYS A 176 -19.94 -12.84 3.40
C CYS A 176 -20.28 -12.51 4.86
N SER A 177 -19.37 -12.75 5.81
CA SER A 177 -19.55 -12.39 7.22
C SER A 177 -19.22 -10.92 7.52
N LEU A 178 -18.65 -10.18 6.56
CA LEU A 178 -18.32 -8.76 6.70
C LEU A 178 -19.57 -7.88 6.62
N ASN A 179 -20.39 -7.95 7.67
CA ASN A 179 -21.72 -7.35 7.68
C ASN A 179 -21.72 -5.82 7.59
N LEU A 180 -20.61 -5.15 7.91
CA LEU A 180 -20.47 -3.69 7.79
C LEU A 180 -19.95 -3.23 6.42
N LEU A 181 -19.62 -4.17 5.53
CA LEU A 181 -19.05 -3.85 4.22
C LEU A 181 -20.08 -3.11 3.36
N SER A 182 -19.76 -1.87 3.04
CA SER A 182 -20.63 -0.95 2.30
C SER A 182 -20.12 -0.66 0.89
N ARG A 183 -18.80 -0.76 0.68
CA ARG A 183 -18.15 -0.61 -0.61
C ARG A 183 -17.24 -1.80 -0.84
N PHE A 184 -17.45 -2.48 -1.95
CA PHE A 184 -16.57 -3.57 -2.36
C PHE A 184 -16.20 -3.42 -3.83
N ASP A 185 -14.91 -3.18 -4.08
CA ASP A 185 -14.35 -3.18 -5.42
C ASP A 185 -13.49 -4.43 -5.62
N MET A 186 -13.96 -5.30 -6.50
CA MET A 186 -13.28 -6.53 -6.88
C MET A 186 -13.05 -6.58 -8.40
N SER A 187 -13.05 -5.42 -9.06
CA SER A 187 -12.92 -5.33 -10.50
C SER A 187 -11.57 -5.86 -11.02
N GLU A 188 -11.53 -6.21 -12.32
CA GLU A 188 -10.31 -6.56 -13.05
C GLU A 188 -9.51 -7.67 -12.34
N ASN A 189 -10.22 -8.77 -12.05
CA ASN A 189 -9.69 -9.98 -11.45
C ASN A 189 -10.12 -11.19 -12.31
N ARG A 190 -9.89 -12.42 -11.82
CA ARG A 190 -10.13 -13.67 -12.58
C ARG A 190 -11.32 -14.46 -12.04
N MET A 191 -12.23 -13.82 -11.32
CA MET A 191 -13.32 -14.52 -10.63
C MET A 191 -14.36 -15.09 -11.60
N SER A 192 -14.64 -16.39 -11.46
CA SER A 192 -15.58 -17.12 -12.32
C SER A 192 -16.96 -17.35 -11.69
N SER A 193 -17.06 -17.21 -10.36
CA SER A 193 -18.26 -17.37 -9.55
C SER A 193 -18.19 -16.50 -8.28
N LEU A 194 -19.34 -16.21 -7.68
CA LEU A 194 -19.46 -15.57 -6.37
C LEU A 194 -19.72 -16.63 -5.28
N PRO A 195 -19.37 -16.35 -4.02
CA PRO A 195 -19.78 -17.14 -2.85
C PRO A 195 -21.29 -17.38 -2.79
N LYS A 196 -21.71 -18.54 -2.27
CA LYS A 196 -23.14 -18.91 -2.21
C LYS A 196 -23.95 -17.90 -1.41
N ASP A 197 -23.37 -17.41 -0.31
CA ASP A 197 -24.02 -16.51 0.65
C ASP A 197 -23.66 -15.03 0.41
N PHE A 198 -23.21 -14.66 -0.78
CA PHE A 198 -22.83 -13.28 -1.10
C PHE A 198 -23.96 -12.26 -0.85
N SER A 199 -25.21 -12.73 -0.91
CA SER A 199 -26.41 -11.94 -0.59
C SER A 199 -26.51 -11.52 0.89
N SER A 200 -25.68 -12.07 1.77
CA SER A 200 -25.62 -11.76 3.20
C SER A 200 -24.97 -10.41 3.50
N LEU A 201 -24.28 -9.80 2.52
CA LEU A 201 -23.68 -8.46 2.61
C LEU A 201 -24.75 -7.35 2.57
N ARG A 202 -25.61 -7.31 3.58
CA ARG A 202 -26.83 -6.48 3.60
C ARG A 202 -26.56 -4.97 3.54
N HIS A 203 -25.39 -4.51 3.97
CA HIS A 203 -25.02 -3.09 3.95
C HIS A 203 -24.29 -2.65 2.68
N LEU A 204 -24.07 -3.57 1.73
CA LEU A 204 -23.35 -3.28 0.50
C LEU A 204 -24.14 -2.26 -0.33
N ALA A 205 -23.54 -1.10 -0.54
CA ALA A 205 -24.12 0.04 -1.25
C ALA A 205 -23.45 0.26 -2.62
N TYR A 206 -22.15 0.00 -2.71
CA TYR A 206 -21.36 0.05 -3.94
C TYR A 206 -20.68 -1.30 -4.16
N TRP A 207 -20.85 -1.86 -5.36
CA TRP A 207 -20.21 -3.10 -5.74
C TRP A 207 -19.68 -3.03 -7.17
N SER A 208 -18.39 -3.27 -7.34
CA SER A 208 -17.75 -3.33 -8.66
C SER A 208 -17.21 -4.73 -8.90
N LEU A 209 -17.71 -5.39 -9.95
CA LEU A 209 -17.24 -6.70 -10.42
C LEU A 209 -16.79 -6.67 -11.89
N TYR A 210 -16.76 -5.49 -12.51
CA TYR A 210 -16.24 -5.25 -13.85
C TYR A 210 -14.91 -6.00 -14.11
N GLY A 211 -14.65 -6.42 -15.34
CA GLY A 211 -13.38 -7.08 -15.68
C GLY A 211 -13.24 -8.51 -15.14
N ASN A 212 -14.27 -9.09 -14.51
CA ASN A 212 -14.27 -10.50 -14.10
C ASN A 212 -15.12 -11.37 -15.02
N PRO A 213 -14.74 -12.64 -15.25
CA PRO A 213 -15.59 -13.61 -15.96
C PRO A 213 -17.00 -13.77 -15.36
N VAL A 214 -17.14 -13.62 -14.04
CA VAL A 214 -18.45 -13.68 -13.36
C VAL A 214 -19.37 -12.51 -13.76
N ALA A 215 -18.82 -11.34 -14.07
CA ALA A 215 -19.62 -10.17 -14.45
C ALA A 215 -20.42 -10.40 -15.74
N ARG A 216 -19.87 -11.19 -16.68
CA ARG A 216 -20.56 -11.57 -17.92
C ARG A 216 -21.73 -12.53 -17.71
N LYS A 217 -21.69 -13.29 -16.62
CA LYS A 217 -22.77 -14.22 -16.24
C LYS A 217 -23.84 -13.53 -15.40
N THR A 218 -23.47 -12.47 -14.68
CA THR A 218 -24.41 -11.72 -13.85
C THR A 218 -25.23 -10.76 -14.71
N SER A 219 -26.55 -10.99 -14.78
CA SER A 219 -27.53 -10.09 -15.39
C SER A 219 -28.40 -9.42 -14.32
N GLU A 220 -29.23 -8.44 -14.73
CA GLU A 220 -30.18 -7.73 -13.85
C GLU A 220 -31.13 -8.65 -13.06
N THR A 221 -31.36 -9.87 -13.58
CA THR A 221 -32.22 -10.89 -12.95
C THR A 221 -31.49 -11.77 -11.95
N SER A 222 -30.19 -11.55 -11.72
CA SER A 222 -29.41 -12.37 -10.78
C SER A 222 -29.99 -12.24 -9.36
N PRO A 223 -30.18 -13.35 -8.63
CA PRO A 223 -30.84 -13.35 -7.32
C PRO A 223 -30.11 -12.49 -6.28
N HIS A 224 -28.81 -12.24 -6.47
CA HIS A 224 -28.01 -11.35 -5.64
C HIS A 224 -28.51 -9.90 -5.67
N PHE A 225 -28.91 -9.36 -6.84
CA PHE A 225 -29.37 -7.98 -6.95
C PHE A 225 -30.70 -7.74 -6.24
N VAL A 226 -31.56 -8.76 -6.21
CA VAL A 226 -32.85 -8.72 -5.50
C VAL A 226 -32.63 -8.75 -3.98
N LYS A 227 -31.71 -9.60 -3.50
CA LYS A 227 -31.48 -9.81 -2.07
C LYS A 227 -30.63 -8.71 -1.40
N LEU A 228 -29.72 -8.07 -2.14
CA LEU A 228 -28.89 -6.98 -1.62
C LEU A 228 -29.70 -5.68 -1.55
N ALA A 229 -30.53 -5.51 -0.52
CA ALA A 229 -31.50 -4.41 -0.43
C ALA A 229 -30.88 -2.99 -0.45
N ASN A 230 -29.68 -2.82 0.10
CA ASN A 230 -29.01 -1.51 0.18
C ASN A 230 -28.12 -1.18 -1.02
N LEU A 231 -28.00 -2.08 -2.01
CA LEU A 231 -27.15 -1.85 -3.17
C LEU A 231 -27.71 -0.69 -4.00
N ARG A 232 -26.89 0.35 -4.18
CA ARG A 232 -27.26 1.58 -4.91
C ARG A 232 -26.56 1.66 -6.26
N THR A 233 -25.30 1.24 -6.29
CA THR A 233 -24.45 1.30 -7.48
C THR A 233 -23.79 -0.04 -7.71
N VAL A 234 -23.91 -0.54 -8.94
CA VAL A 234 -23.17 -1.71 -9.41
C VAL A 234 -22.36 -1.34 -10.65
N VAL A 235 -21.11 -1.76 -10.73
CA VAL A 235 -20.29 -1.62 -11.94
C VAL A 235 -20.13 -3.00 -12.57
N LEU A 236 -20.71 -3.17 -13.75
CA LEU A 236 -20.72 -4.42 -14.52
C LEU A 236 -19.80 -4.32 -15.74
N GLU A 237 -20.08 -5.08 -16.81
CA GLU A 237 -19.30 -5.09 -18.04
C GLU A 237 -19.18 -3.70 -18.68
N GLY A 238 -18.02 -3.43 -19.28
CA GLY A 238 -17.71 -2.15 -19.93
C GLY A 238 -17.34 -1.00 -19.00
N GLY A 239 -17.25 -1.24 -17.69
CA GLY A 239 -16.84 -0.23 -16.70
C GLY A 239 -17.92 0.82 -16.43
N VAL A 240 -19.10 0.67 -17.02
CA VAL A 240 -20.23 1.59 -16.81
C VAL A 240 -20.85 1.27 -15.46
N GLY A 241 -20.96 2.29 -14.61
CA GLY A 241 -21.74 2.21 -13.38
C GLY A 241 -23.23 2.20 -13.70
N TYR A 242 -23.99 1.40 -12.97
CA TYR A 242 -25.44 1.33 -13.03
C TYR A 242 -26.03 1.64 -11.66
N HIS A 243 -27.04 2.52 -11.64
CA HIS A 243 -27.91 2.70 -10.50
C HIS A 243 -28.90 1.55 -10.41
N VAL A 244 -28.99 0.96 -9.22
CA VAL A 244 -29.92 -0.14 -8.92
C VAL A 244 -31.24 0.46 -8.46
N ILE A 245 -32.27 0.38 -9.31
CA ILE A 245 -33.61 0.89 -9.02
C ILE A 245 -34.54 -0.29 -8.73
N ARG A 246 -35.19 -0.27 -7.57
CA ARG A 246 -36.16 -1.30 -7.16
C ARG A 246 -37.57 -0.78 -7.37
N ARG A 247 -38.40 -1.50 -8.13
CA ARG A 247 -39.81 -1.18 -8.37
C ARG A 247 -40.68 -2.39 -8.08
N GLN A 248 -41.49 -2.34 -7.01
CA GLN A 248 -42.56 -3.27 -6.58
C GLN A 248 -42.24 -4.78 -6.51
N ASN A 249 -41.53 -5.37 -7.47
CA ASN A 249 -40.91 -6.69 -7.39
C ASN A 249 -39.79 -6.94 -8.42
N GLN A 250 -39.26 -5.89 -9.07
CA GLN A 250 -38.21 -5.97 -10.08
C GLN A 250 -37.05 -5.04 -9.75
N VAL A 251 -35.84 -5.47 -10.12
CA VAL A 251 -34.63 -4.67 -10.10
C VAL A 251 -34.32 -4.24 -11.52
N VAL A 252 -34.16 -2.94 -11.73
CA VAL A 252 -33.79 -2.35 -13.03
C VAL A 252 -32.46 -1.65 -12.87
N LEU A 253 -31.52 -1.92 -13.76
CA LEU A 253 -30.24 -1.22 -13.81
C LEU A 253 -30.32 -0.04 -14.77
N ARG A 254 -29.98 1.16 -14.30
CA ARG A 254 -29.89 2.35 -15.16
C ARG A 254 -28.46 2.83 -15.25
N PRO A 255 -27.90 3.00 -16.46
CA PRO A 255 -26.56 3.57 -16.61
C PRO A 255 -26.47 4.90 -15.87
N VAL A 256 -25.36 5.11 -15.17
CA VAL A 256 -25.02 6.42 -14.60
C VAL A 256 -24.61 7.30 -15.78
N VAL A 257 -25.56 8.07 -16.31
CA VAL A 257 -25.28 9.02 -17.39
C VAL A 257 -24.58 10.23 -16.77
N ASN A 258 -23.27 10.34 -16.95
CA ASN A 258 -22.60 11.62 -16.77
C ASN A 258 -23.17 12.56 -17.84
N ARG A 259 -24.03 13.50 -17.45
CA ARG A 259 -24.43 14.62 -18.31
C ARG A 259 -23.17 15.46 -18.57
N VAL A 260 -22.40 15.10 -19.58
CA VAL A 260 -21.60 16.09 -20.29
C VAL A 260 -22.64 17.00 -20.94
N THR A 261 -22.68 18.25 -20.50
CA THR A 261 -23.45 19.32 -21.13
C THR A 261 -23.11 19.33 -22.61
N ARG A 262 -24.05 18.86 -23.45
CA ARG A 262 -24.06 19.17 -24.88
C ARG A 262 -24.50 20.61 -24.96
N ASP A 263 -23.52 21.51 -25.07
CA ASP A 263 -23.77 22.82 -25.64
C ASP A 263 -24.16 22.65 -27.10
N ASP A 264 -25.19 23.40 -27.48
CA ASP A 264 -25.74 23.50 -28.81
C ASP A 264 -24.67 23.99 -29.80
N SER A 265 -24.46 23.25 -30.90
CA SER A 265 -24.15 23.84 -32.20
C SER A 265 -24.36 22.83 -33.31
N GLU A 266 -25.10 23.32 -34.30
CA GLU A 266 -25.51 22.65 -35.53
C GLU A 266 -24.32 22.30 -36.43
N GLY A 267 -24.51 21.29 -37.28
CA GLY A 267 -24.08 21.39 -38.67
C GLY A 267 -22.94 20.48 -39.15
N ALA A 268 -23.25 19.79 -40.25
CA ALA A 268 -22.37 19.30 -41.31
C ALA A 268 -21.85 17.84 -41.27
N GLN A 269 -22.36 17.14 -42.29
CA GLN A 269 -22.00 15.87 -42.92
C GLN A 269 -20.49 15.55 -43.02
N GLY A 270 -20.15 14.26 -43.08
CA GLY A 270 -18.89 13.81 -43.67
C GLY A 270 -18.46 12.40 -43.26
N GLU A 271 -18.13 11.58 -44.25
CA GLU A 271 -18.00 10.13 -44.21
C GLU A 271 -16.75 9.57 -43.48
N GLY A 272 -16.90 8.32 -43.02
CA GLY A 272 -15.93 7.25 -42.81
C GLY A 272 -14.43 7.53 -42.69
N LYS A 273 -13.84 7.08 -41.56
CA LYS A 273 -12.57 6.32 -41.57
C LYS A 273 -12.34 5.59 -40.24
N LYS A 274 -11.84 4.35 -40.38
CA LYS A 274 -11.34 3.47 -39.32
C LYS A 274 -10.23 4.16 -38.52
N GLY A 275 -10.25 4.00 -37.20
CA GLY A 275 -9.15 4.31 -36.31
C GLY A 275 -9.37 3.66 -34.97
N GLY A 276 -8.63 2.58 -34.68
CA GLY A 276 -8.58 1.98 -33.36
C GLY A 276 -7.88 2.96 -32.41
N SER A 277 -8.63 3.50 -31.46
CA SER A 277 -8.11 4.32 -30.37
C SER A 277 -8.25 3.56 -29.05
N THR A 278 -7.11 3.22 -28.47
CA THR A 278 -6.92 2.91 -27.05
C THR A 278 -7.66 3.93 -26.19
N VAL A 279 -8.68 3.48 -25.45
CA VAL A 279 -9.40 4.33 -24.50
C VAL A 279 -8.63 4.30 -23.19
N GLY A 280 -7.92 5.40 -22.92
CA GLY A 280 -7.34 5.70 -21.63
C GLY A 280 -8.45 5.92 -20.59
N PHE A 281 -8.18 5.45 -19.37
CA PHE A 281 -8.99 5.70 -18.19
C PHE A 281 -9.20 7.20 -17.99
N ALA A 282 -10.43 7.67 -18.23
CA ALA A 282 -10.90 8.92 -17.67
C ALA A 282 -11.30 8.65 -16.21
N ALA A 283 -10.32 8.76 -15.32
CA ALA A 283 -10.59 9.06 -13.93
C ALA A 283 -11.36 10.40 -13.89
N GLY A 284 -12.56 10.38 -13.33
CA GLY A 284 -13.35 11.59 -13.11
C GLY A 284 -12.51 12.57 -12.29
N THR A 285 -12.01 13.62 -12.96
CA THR A 285 -11.51 14.80 -12.28
C THR A 285 -12.73 15.62 -11.91
N ASP A 286 -13.14 15.48 -10.66
CA ASP A 286 -13.96 16.46 -9.97
C ASP A 286 -13.11 17.73 -9.78
N LYS A 287 -13.01 18.53 -10.84
CA LYS A 287 -12.42 19.87 -10.83
C LYS A 287 -13.57 20.87 -10.83
N GLY A 288 -13.76 21.56 -9.71
CA GLY A 288 -14.64 22.71 -9.69
C GLY A 288 -14.75 23.38 -8.34
N GLU A 289 -15.22 22.66 -7.32
CA GLU A 289 -15.72 23.34 -6.10
C GLU A 289 -15.19 22.77 -4.77
N GLY A 290 -14.51 21.62 -4.77
CA GLY A 290 -13.92 21.03 -3.54
C GLY A 290 -12.55 21.59 -3.13
N GLN A 291 -11.80 22.23 -4.04
CA GLN A 291 -10.43 22.70 -3.74
C GLN A 291 -10.37 24.03 -2.99
N LYS A 292 -11.44 24.84 -3.01
CA LYS A 292 -11.54 26.01 -2.13
C LYS A 292 -11.88 25.59 -0.69
N GLU A 293 -12.80 24.65 -0.50
CA GLU A 293 -13.15 24.18 0.86
C GLU A 293 -12.05 23.37 1.55
N VAL A 294 -11.21 22.63 0.81
CA VAL A 294 -10.08 21.88 1.41
C VAL A 294 -8.92 22.80 1.75
N LYS A 295 -8.59 23.81 0.91
CA LYS A 295 -7.62 24.85 1.26
C LYS A 295 -8.08 25.69 2.45
N ASP A 296 -9.37 26.05 2.49
CA ASP A 296 -9.94 26.84 3.59
C ASP A 296 -10.03 26.02 4.90
N LYS A 297 -10.11 24.68 4.82
CA LYS A 297 -9.98 23.77 5.98
C LYS A 297 -8.54 23.55 6.41
N GLU A 298 -7.60 23.41 5.46
CA GLU A 298 -6.16 23.33 5.74
C GLU A 298 -5.66 24.62 6.42
N GLU A 299 -6.07 25.81 5.95
CA GLU A 299 -5.74 27.08 6.60
C GLU A 299 -6.46 27.28 7.94
N LYS A 300 -7.68 26.76 8.11
CA LYS A 300 -8.38 26.81 9.42
C LYS A 300 -7.80 25.86 10.45
N GLU A 301 -7.19 24.74 10.06
CA GLU A 301 -6.58 23.78 10.99
C GLU A 301 -5.16 24.11 11.41
N VAL A 302 -4.43 24.94 10.66
CA VAL A 302 -3.13 25.49 11.08
C VAL A 302 -3.24 26.30 12.39
N LYS A 303 -4.46 26.66 12.81
CA LYS A 303 -4.74 27.30 14.11
C LYS A 303 -4.92 26.34 15.30
N ARG A 304 -4.91 25.02 15.09
CA ARG A 304 -4.92 24.00 16.16
C ARG A 304 -3.53 23.36 16.20
N GLY A 305 -2.80 23.49 17.31
CA GLY A 305 -1.38 23.17 17.46
C GLY A 305 -0.95 21.70 17.27
N ILE A 306 -1.30 21.10 16.13
CA ILE A 306 -0.89 19.77 15.68
C ILE A 306 0.53 19.90 15.12
N SER A 307 1.47 19.09 15.62
CA SER A 307 2.82 19.02 15.05
C SER A 307 2.76 18.30 13.70
N ARG A 308 2.75 19.06 12.59
CA ARG A 308 2.70 18.55 11.22
C ARG A 308 4.07 18.68 10.54
N LEU A 309 4.49 17.64 9.82
CA LEU A 309 5.61 17.67 8.88
C LEU A 309 5.11 17.29 7.49
N SER A 310 5.31 18.15 6.49
CA SER A 310 5.01 17.84 5.08
C SER A 310 6.21 18.24 4.20
N LEU A 311 6.76 17.26 3.48
CA LEU A 311 7.87 17.42 2.54
C LEU A 311 7.50 16.81 1.17
N LYS A 312 6.28 17.09 0.70
CA LYS A 312 5.78 16.59 -0.58
C LYS A 312 6.66 17.06 -1.75
N GLY A 313 7.13 16.12 -2.58
CA GLY A 313 7.93 16.45 -3.77
C GLY A 313 9.31 17.06 -3.50
N ALA A 314 9.73 17.18 -2.23
CA ALA A 314 10.92 17.91 -1.83
C ALA A 314 12.22 17.27 -2.33
N PHE A 315 12.23 15.95 -2.56
CA PHE A 315 13.41 15.19 -2.99
C PHE A 315 13.39 14.86 -4.50
N SER A 316 12.72 15.67 -5.32
CA SER A 316 12.74 15.54 -6.78
C SER A 316 13.89 16.34 -7.40
N PRO A 317 14.91 15.71 -8.04
CA PRO A 317 15.82 16.46 -8.90
C PRO A 317 15.04 17.03 -10.08
N LEU A 318 15.39 18.26 -10.44
CA LEU A 318 15.05 18.93 -11.70
C LEU A 318 15.49 18.04 -12.87
N THR A 319 14.66 17.08 -13.26
CA THR A 319 14.55 16.49 -14.61
C THR A 319 13.53 15.35 -14.54
N GLY A 320 12.47 15.52 -15.32
CA GLY A 320 11.36 14.58 -15.38
C GLY A 320 11.72 13.25 -16.02
N ARG A 321 11.25 12.17 -15.41
CA ARG A 321 10.58 11.04 -16.07
C ARG A 321 10.09 10.11 -14.97
N SER A 322 8.77 10.00 -14.85
CA SER A 322 8.10 8.94 -14.10
C SER A 322 8.68 7.58 -14.53
N ILE A 323 9.04 6.74 -13.55
CA ILE A 323 9.61 5.41 -13.81
C ILE A 323 8.46 4.53 -14.30
N SER A 324 8.31 4.41 -15.62
CA SER A 324 7.29 3.55 -16.24
C SER A 324 7.49 2.08 -15.87
N ALA A 325 6.40 1.31 -15.81
CA ALA A 325 6.36 -0.13 -15.47
C ALA A 325 7.45 -1.00 -16.14
N ARG A 326 7.89 -0.68 -17.37
CA ARG A 326 8.98 -1.40 -18.05
C ARG A 326 10.34 -1.30 -17.36
N LYS A 327 10.63 -0.20 -16.64
CA LYS A 327 11.86 -0.08 -15.84
C LYS A 327 11.77 -0.82 -14.50
N LYS A 328 10.57 -1.23 -14.06
CA LYS A 328 10.40 -1.99 -12.80
C LYS A 328 10.82 -3.47 -12.97
N GLU A 329 10.69 -4.04 -14.17
CA GLU A 329 11.18 -5.40 -14.49
C GLU A 329 12.71 -5.46 -14.56
N ASP A 330 13.36 -4.43 -15.10
CA ASP A 330 14.84 -4.37 -15.19
C ASP A 330 15.53 -4.31 -13.82
N MET A 331 14.86 -3.82 -12.77
CA MET A 331 15.40 -3.81 -11.40
C MET A 331 15.29 -5.17 -10.69
N MET A 332 14.59 -6.16 -11.25
CA MET A 332 14.44 -7.50 -10.66
C MET A 332 15.51 -8.51 -11.10
N VAL A 333 16.29 -8.21 -12.14
CA VAL A 333 17.23 -9.19 -12.72
C VAL A 333 18.68 -8.76 -12.52
N SER A 334 19.18 -8.91 -11.30
CA SER A 334 20.62 -8.99 -11.03
C SER A 334 20.84 -9.80 -9.75
N PRO A 335 21.00 -11.14 -9.82
CA PRO A 335 21.37 -11.92 -8.64
C PRO A 335 22.71 -11.42 -8.12
N SER A 336 22.81 -11.26 -6.80
CA SER A 336 24.02 -10.82 -6.13
C SER A 336 25.18 -11.79 -6.43
N LYS A 337 26.43 -11.31 -6.40
CA LYS A 337 27.61 -12.18 -6.60
C LYS A 337 27.59 -13.41 -5.68
N ALA A 338 27.08 -13.25 -4.47
CA ALA A 338 26.92 -14.32 -3.48
C ALA A 338 25.90 -15.39 -3.88
N GLU A 339 24.81 -15.03 -4.55
CA GLU A 339 23.82 -16.00 -5.05
C GLU A 339 24.37 -16.78 -6.26
N ARG A 340 25.15 -16.13 -7.13
CA ARG A 340 25.82 -16.81 -8.24
C ARG A 340 26.85 -17.83 -7.78
N GLU A 341 27.54 -17.56 -6.67
CA GLU A 341 28.50 -18.52 -6.09
C GLU A 341 27.79 -19.71 -5.42
N LYS A 342 26.72 -19.45 -4.65
CA LYS A 342 25.91 -20.52 -4.04
C LYS A 342 25.24 -21.45 -5.06
N GLN A 343 24.84 -20.89 -6.21
CA GLN A 343 24.22 -21.68 -7.28
C GLN A 343 25.24 -22.59 -7.97
N LYS A 344 26.49 -22.12 -8.14
CA LYS A 344 27.61 -22.92 -8.67
C LYS A 344 28.06 -24.03 -7.71
N GLU A 345 28.04 -23.79 -6.39
CA GLU A 345 28.33 -24.84 -5.41
C GLU A 345 27.27 -25.95 -5.43
N ARG A 346 25.98 -25.57 -5.49
CA ARG A 346 24.87 -26.54 -5.56
C ARG A 346 24.87 -27.38 -6.84
N GLU A 347 25.35 -26.83 -7.96
CA GLU A 347 25.55 -27.62 -9.18
C GLU A 347 26.70 -28.62 -9.05
N LYS A 348 27.83 -28.21 -8.47
CA LYS A 348 28.97 -29.11 -8.24
C LYS A 348 28.66 -30.24 -7.26
N GLU A 349 27.83 -29.98 -6.26
CA GLU A 349 27.39 -30.99 -5.29
C GLU A 349 26.45 -32.02 -5.96
N ARG A 350 25.54 -31.56 -6.82
CA ARG A 350 24.67 -32.44 -7.61
C ARG A 350 25.39 -33.27 -8.67
N GLU A 351 26.52 -32.78 -9.18
CA GLU A 351 27.36 -33.56 -10.10
C GLU A 351 28.12 -34.65 -9.34
N ARG A 352 28.59 -34.37 -8.12
CA ARG A 352 29.25 -35.38 -7.26
C ARG A 352 28.30 -36.48 -6.81
N GLU A 353 27.06 -36.14 -6.44
CA GLU A 353 26.02 -37.12 -6.09
C GLU A 353 25.55 -37.98 -7.26
N LYS A 354 25.90 -37.62 -8.51
CA LYS A 354 25.61 -38.43 -9.70
C LYS A 354 26.80 -39.32 -10.12
N GLU A 355 27.99 -39.07 -9.59
CA GLU A 355 29.21 -39.85 -9.86
C GLU A 355 29.49 -40.91 -8.78
N GLU A 356 28.91 -40.79 -7.58
CA GLU A 356 28.75 -41.88 -6.59
C GLU A 356 27.54 -42.77 -6.92
#